data_AF-A0A925BK79-F1
#
_entry.id   AF-A0A925BK79-F1
#
_cell.length_a   1.000
_cell.length_b   1.000
_cell.length_c   1.000
_cell.angle_alpha   90.00
_cell.angle_beta   90.00
_cell.angle_gamma   90.00
#
_symmetry.space_group_name_H-M   'P 1'
#
loop_
_entity.id
_entity.type
_entity.pdbx_description
1 polymer ?
#
loop_
_entity_poly.entity_id
_entity_poly.type
_entity_poly.pdbx_seq_one_letter_code
_entity_poly.pdbx_strand_id
1 'polypeptide(L)'
;RCHNHKFDPLSNHDYYRLAAVLNPLKRPLNGRTELDLPAGALAQRAALMERDRRIDDVRKQIAEVRDSIRTEFLSSGKSALPADAVAAFMATPDKRTQPQKDLVTRHASQWETELLAALPDDKRQRVAEHERQIVSLREATPDLPRGYFMTESTEPPPKSFLLFRGQASARGPEVQPAVPVVLTKKGAKFSSPPSTHGTSGQRLAFARWMASAENPLTARVIVNRVWQYHFGEGLVRTPSDFGVIGETPTHSELLDWLADWFARDANWSIKKLHRLILSSSTYQMSKADHPVYGEQDPRNVTFWRFPYRRLEVEAIRDSMLAVSGQLRRTMGGPGVYLEIPPEVLAGNSDPNVVWPKFDEAASSRRTVYAFVKRALVVPFLEVLDVCDTTRSTELRNRTTIAPQALTLFNGDFANRQARHLAERLIHEAGDEPARQIELAYRLTLCRPPTPPETATMQRFLVDTAGPDERRLTLEQLCRVILNLNEFVYSN
;
A
#
# COMPACT_ATOMS: atom_id res chain seq x y z
N ARG A 1 14.28 -18.31 -19.94
CA ARG A 1 13.65 -17.95 -21.23
C ARG A 1 14.26 -18.81 -22.33
N CYS A 2 13.48 -19.31 -23.29
CA CYS A 2 13.95 -20.29 -24.29
C CYS A 2 14.33 -19.70 -25.66
N HIS A 3 13.84 -18.52 -26.02
CA HIS A 3 14.07 -17.86 -27.31
C HIS A 3 14.25 -16.35 -27.14
N ASN A 4 14.60 -15.65 -28.21
CA ASN A 4 14.61 -14.17 -28.28
C ASN A 4 13.19 -13.62 -28.10
N HIS A 5 13.05 -12.38 -27.68
CA HIS A 5 11.73 -11.76 -27.65
C HIS A 5 11.08 -11.80 -29.04
N LYS A 6 9.76 -12.00 -29.09
CA LYS A 6 9.06 -12.30 -30.35
C LYS A 6 8.93 -11.08 -31.26
N PHE A 7 8.78 -9.89 -30.66
CA PHE A 7 8.48 -8.65 -31.38
C PHE A 7 9.62 -7.65 -31.25
N ASP A 8 10.00 -7.32 -30.01
CA ASP A 8 11.13 -6.41 -29.77
C ASP A 8 12.49 -7.05 -30.02
N PRO A 9 13.51 -6.26 -30.40
CA PRO A 9 14.89 -6.69 -30.66
C PRO A 9 15.67 -7.02 -29.37
N LEU A 10 15.05 -7.76 -28.45
CA LEU A 10 15.66 -8.24 -27.21
C LEU A 10 16.07 -9.70 -27.38
N SER A 11 17.37 -9.97 -27.32
CA SER A 11 17.87 -11.33 -27.45
C SER A 11 17.66 -12.13 -26.15
N ASN A 12 17.66 -13.46 -26.28
CA ASN A 12 17.71 -14.37 -25.13
C ASN A 12 18.96 -14.09 -24.27
N HIS A 13 20.07 -13.73 -24.92
CA HIS A 13 21.31 -13.36 -24.27
C HIS A 13 21.14 -12.09 -23.41
N ASP A 14 20.47 -11.04 -23.92
CA ASP A 14 20.15 -9.84 -23.14
C ASP A 14 19.36 -10.17 -21.87
N TYR A 15 18.38 -11.07 -21.97
CA TYR A 15 17.60 -11.51 -20.81
C TYR A 15 18.50 -12.15 -19.72
N TYR A 16 19.39 -13.06 -20.11
CA TYR A 16 20.27 -13.73 -19.12
C TYR A 16 21.34 -12.81 -18.56
N ARG A 17 21.83 -11.83 -19.32
CA ARG A 17 22.73 -10.78 -18.82
C ARG A 17 22.04 -9.85 -17.83
N LEU A 18 20.79 -9.50 -18.07
CA LEU A 18 19.99 -8.73 -17.11
C LEU A 18 19.68 -9.55 -15.86
N ALA A 19 19.35 -10.84 -16.02
CA ALA A 19 19.15 -11.75 -14.88
C ALA A 19 20.43 -11.90 -14.04
N ALA A 20 21.61 -11.89 -14.67
CA ALA A 20 22.89 -11.97 -13.97
C ALA A 20 23.12 -10.82 -12.98
N VAL A 21 22.57 -9.61 -13.25
CA VAL A 21 22.60 -8.47 -12.32
C VAL A 21 21.88 -8.79 -11.00
N LEU A 22 20.83 -9.62 -11.06
CA LEU A 22 19.98 -9.96 -9.91
C LEU A 22 20.35 -11.30 -9.27
N ASN A 23 21.12 -12.15 -9.96
CA ASN A 23 21.52 -13.48 -9.52
C ASN A 23 22.25 -13.53 -8.17
N PRO A 24 23.04 -12.51 -7.74
CA PRO A 24 23.63 -12.48 -6.40
C PRO A 24 22.61 -12.45 -5.25
N LEU A 25 21.33 -12.15 -5.53
CA LEU A 25 20.27 -12.21 -4.54
C LEU A 25 19.98 -13.65 -4.15
N LYS A 26 20.20 -13.98 -2.87
CA LYS A 26 19.83 -15.28 -2.33
C LYS A 26 18.36 -15.29 -1.94
N ARG A 27 17.60 -16.20 -2.53
CA ARG A 27 16.29 -16.65 -2.03
C ARG A 27 16.41 -18.15 -1.76
N PRO A 28 16.52 -18.60 -0.49
CA PRO A 28 16.62 -20.02 -0.21
C PRO A 28 15.36 -20.74 -0.68
N LEU A 29 15.56 -21.95 -1.22
CA LEU A 29 14.52 -22.78 -1.81
C LEU A 29 13.62 -23.45 -0.74
N ASN A 30 14.16 -23.65 0.47
CA ASN A 30 13.44 -24.23 1.60
C ASN A 30 13.18 -23.14 2.66
N GLY A 31 11.93 -22.72 2.78
CA GLY A 31 11.50 -21.65 3.68
C GLY A 31 11.61 -20.25 3.08
N ARG A 32 10.81 -19.32 3.61
CA ARG A 32 10.95 -17.89 3.31
C ARG A 32 11.99 -17.30 4.25
N THR A 33 13.14 -16.87 3.72
CA THR A 33 14.11 -16.05 4.46
C THR A 33 14.17 -14.63 3.91
N GLU A 34 13.11 -14.14 3.25
CA GLU A 34 12.95 -12.69 3.24
C GLU A 34 12.85 -12.33 4.71
N LEU A 35 13.94 -11.79 5.25
CA LEU A 35 14.04 -11.60 6.67
C LEU A 35 13.17 -10.40 6.95
N ASP A 36 12.18 -10.62 7.79
CA ASP A 36 11.53 -9.55 8.49
C ASP A 36 12.61 -8.88 9.35
N LEU A 37 13.18 -7.80 8.83
CA LEU A 37 14.27 -7.08 9.48
C LEU A 37 13.81 -5.68 9.87
N PRO A 38 14.43 -5.14 10.93
CA PRO A 38 14.38 -3.72 11.24
C PRO A 38 14.82 -2.85 10.06
N ALA A 39 13.91 -2.01 9.57
CA ALA A 39 14.10 -1.01 8.55
C ALA A 39 14.63 0.29 9.17
N GLY A 40 15.93 0.52 9.06
CA GLY A 40 16.60 1.73 9.54
C GLY A 40 18.05 1.82 9.05
N ALA A 41 18.71 2.93 9.37
CA ALA A 41 20.12 3.12 9.09
C ALA A 41 20.99 2.06 9.80
N LEU A 42 22.20 1.81 9.30
CA LEU A 42 23.12 0.82 9.89
C LEU A 42 23.35 1.06 11.39
N ALA A 43 23.52 2.32 11.79
CA ALA A 43 23.68 2.70 13.21
C ALA A 43 22.44 2.39 14.05
N GLN A 44 21.23 2.67 13.54
CA GLN A 44 19.97 2.37 14.24
C GLN A 44 19.79 0.85 14.41
N ARG A 45 20.12 0.07 13.37
CA ARG A 45 20.05 -1.40 13.42
C ARG A 45 21.07 -1.97 14.41
N ALA A 46 22.29 -1.42 14.46
CA ALA A 46 23.30 -1.84 15.42
C ALA A 46 22.86 -1.54 16.87
N ALA A 47 22.31 -0.34 17.12
CA ALA A 47 21.78 0.03 18.43
C ALA A 47 20.62 -0.87 18.85
N LEU A 48 19.71 -1.21 17.93
CA LEU A 48 18.61 -2.13 18.17
C LEU A 48 19.10 -3.54 18.53
N MET A 49 20.09 -4.06 17.78
CA MET A 49 20.69 -5.37 18.06
C MET A 49 21.36 -5.39 19.45
N GLU A 50 22.03 -4.32 19.83
CA GLU A 50 22.66 -4.21 21.15
C GLU A 50 21.62 -4.12 22.28
N ARG A 51 20.57 -3.32 22.08
CA ARG A 51 19.41 -3.28 22.99
C ARG A 51 18.80 -4.67 23.18
N ASP A 52 18.59 -5.41 22.08
CA ASP A 52 17.99 -6.74 22.12
C ASP A 52 18.85 -7.75 22.88
N ARG A 53 20.18 -7.71 22.68
CA ARG A 53 21.12 -8.51 23.49
C ARG A 53 21.00 -8.20 24.99
N ARG A 54 20.96 -6.91 25.35
CA ARG A 54 20.79 -6.49 26.75
C ARG A 54 19.45 -6.95 27.33
N ILE A 55 18.37 -6.85 26.56
CA ILE A 55 17.05 -7.36 26.95
C ILE A 55 17.10 -8.88 27.17
N ASP A 56 17.77 -9.62 26.29
CA ASP A 56 17.90 -11.08 26.43
C ASP A 56 18.72 -11.46 27.66
N ASP A 57 19.76 -10.71 28.00
CA ASP A 57 20.52 -10.93 29.25
C ASP A 57 19.69 -10.62 30.50
N VAL A 58 18.89 -9.55 30.50
CA VAL A 58 17.95 -9.24 31.59
C VAL A 58 16.86 -10.33 31.70
N ARG A 59 16.37 -10.87 30.57
CA ARG A 59 15.43 -12.00 30.56
C ARG A 59 16.02 -13.26 31.15
N LYS A 60 17.31 -13.55 30.90
CA LYS A 60 18.01 -14.67 31.56
C LYS A 60 18.05 -14.48 33.07
N GLN A 61 18.34 -13.27 33.56
CA GLN A 61 18.32 -12.97 34.99
C GLN A 61 16.92 -13.17 35.62
N ILE A 62 15.85 -12.75 34.93
CA ILE A 62 14.47 -13.03 35.36
C ILE A 62 14.22 -14.54 35.40
N ALA A 63 14.64 -15.28 34.38
CA ALA A 63 14.47 -16.73 34.31
C ALA A 63 15.21 -17.44 35.44
N GLU A 64 16.45 -17.04 35.76
CA GLU A 64 17.23 -17.57 36.88
C GLU A 64 16.54 -17.35 38.23
N VAL A 65 16.01 -16.14 38.47
CA VAL A 65 15.24 -15.85 39.69
C VAL A 65 13.99 -16.73 39.78
N ARG A 66 13.28 -16.91 38.67
CA ARG A 66 12.07 -17.76 38.58
C ARG A 66 12.39 -19.24 38.76
N ASP A 67 13.45 -19.74 38.13
CA ASP A 67 13.87 -21.14 38.25
C ASP A 67 14.43 -21.45 39.65
N SER A 68 14.98 -20.47 40.38
CA SER A 68 15.49 -20.66 41.74
C SER A 68 14.42 -21.13 42.75
N ILE A 69 13.15 -20.82 42.51
CA ILE A 69 12.02 -21.23 43.36
C ILE A 69 11.19 -22.35 42.74
N ARG A 70 11.45 -22.72 41.48
CA ARG A 70 10.67 -23.68 40.73
C ARG A 70 10.61 -25.04 41.41
N THR A 71 11.76 -25.59 41.76
CA THR A 71 11.85 -26.92 42.39
C THR A 71 11.21 -26.91 43.77
N GLU A 72 11.48 -25.85 44.55
CA GLU A 72 10.91 -25.66 45.89
C GLU A 72 9.38 -25.57 45.84
N PHE A 73 8.83 -24.73 44.97
CA PHE A 73 7.39 -24.54 44.84
C PHE A 73 6.67 -25.78 44.32
N LEU A 74 7.18 -26.44 43.27
CA LEU A 74 6.60 -27.68 42.75
C LEU A 74 6.66 -28.81 43.79
N SER A 75 7.72 -28.88 44.59
CA SER A 75 7.85 -29.87 45.66
C SER A 75 6.96 -29.58 46.89
N SER A 76 6.48 -28.35 47.05
CA SER A 76 5.64 -27.95 48.18
C SER A 76 4.20 -28.47 48.13
N GLY A 77 3.77 -29.04 46.98
CA GLY A 77 2.41 -29.53 46.77
C GLY A 77 1.34 -28.43 46.65
N LYS A 78 1.75 -27.16 46.62
CA LYS A 78 0.85 -25.99 46.55
C LYS A 78 0.39 -25.63 45.13
N SER A 79 0.94 -26.29 44.11
CA SER A 79 0.56 -26.04 42.71
C SER A 79 -0.82 -26.63 42.40
N ALA A 80 -1.63 -25.91 41.62
CA ALA A 80 -2.93 -26.40 41.16
C ALA A 80 -2.83 -27.15 39.81
N LEU A 81 -1.61 -27.40 39.35
CA LEU A 81 -1.33 -28.16 38.14
C LEU A 81 -1.62 -29.66 38.33
N PRO A 82 -2.13 -30.35 37.29
CA PRO A 82 -2.20 -31.81 37.26
C PRO A 82 -0.85 -32.47 37.58
N ALA A 83 -0.85 -33.63 38.24
CA ALA A 83 0.38 -34.29 38.71
C ALA A 83 1.35 -34.67 37.58
N ASP A 84 0.82 -35.01 36.39
CA ASP A 84 1.59 -35.26 35.17
C ASP A 84 2.22 -33.98 34.60
N ALA A 85 1.53 -32.84 34.70
CA ALA A 85 2.08 -31.52 34.35
C ALA A 85 3.18 -31.10 35.34
N VAL A 86 2.98 -31.29 36.66
CA VAL A 86 4.00 -31.04 37.69
C VAL A 86 5.27 -31.86 37.40
N ALA A 87 5.14 -33.15 37.11
CA ALA A 87 6.26 -34.01 36.74
C ALA A 87 6.97 -33.52 35.45
N ALA A 88 6.21 -33.03 34.47
CA ALA A 88 6.77 -32.45 33.25
C ALA A 88 7.53 -31.14 33.52
N PHE A 89 7.05 -30.28 34.43
CA PHE A 89 7.75 -29.07 34.84
C PHE A 89 8.95 -29.35 35.77
N MET A 90 9.00 -30.46 36.50
CA MET A 90 10.19 -30.84 37.28
C MET A 90 11.30 -31.47 36.42
N ALA A 91 10.96 -32.07 35.27
CA ALA A 91 11.95 -32.61 34.35
C ALA A 91 12.80 -31.51 33.68
N THR A 92 14.12 -31.74 33.60
CA THR A 92 15.06 -30.86 32.89
C THR A 92 14.64 -30.72 31.42
N PRO A 93 14.66 -29.50 30.83
CA PRO A 93 14.15 -29.25 29.48
C PRO A 93 14.64 -30.25 28.41
N ASP A 94 15.92 -30.61 28.46
CA ASP A 94 16.56 -31.49 27.47
C ASP A 94 16.20 -32.97 27.62
N LYS A 95 15.60 -33.37 28.75
CA LYS A 95 15.19 -34.75 29.03
C LYS A 95 13.67 -34.98 28.95
N ARG A 96 12.90 -33.96 28.53
CA ARG A 96 11.43 -34.09 28.41
C ARG A 96 11.03 -34.95 27.22
N THR A 97 10.14 -35.91 27.44
CA THR A 97 9.47 -36.66 26.36
C THR A 97 8.49 -35.77 25.60
N GLN A 98 8.07 -36.15 24.39
CA GLN A 98 7.12 -35.35 23.60
C GLN A 98 5.79 -35.08 24.34
N PRO A 99 5.16 -36.06 25.03
CA PRO A 99 3.98 -35.80 25.85
C PRO A 99 4.22 -34.77 26.97
N GLN A 100 5.41 -34.79 27.59
CA GLN A 100 5.78 -33.80 28.62
C GLN A 100 5.96 -32.40 28.02
N LYS A 101 6.48 -32.28 26.81
CA LYS A 101 6.58 -30.98 26.10
C LYS A 101 5.20 -30.40 25.80
N ASP A 102 4.27 -31.25 25.38
CA ASP A 102 2.89 -30.83 25.08
C ASP A 102 2.16 -30.39 26.37
N LEU A 103 2.36 -31.09 27.49
CA LEU A 103 1.84 -30.70 28.80
C LEU A 103 2.40 -29.37 29.30
N VAL A 104 3.73 -29.17 29.19
CA VAL A 104 4.37 -27.90 29.55
C VAL A 104 3.81 -26.75 28.69
N THR A 105 3.60 -26.98 27.39
CA THR A 105 3.06 -25.96 26.49
C THR A 105 1.61 -25.61 26.85
N ARG A 106 0.78 -26.62 27.11
CA ARG A 106 -0.64 -26.44 27.48
C ARG A 106 -0.82 -25.68 28.79
N HIS A 107 0.05 -25.92 29.78
CA HIS A 107 -0.07 -25.36 31.13
C HIS A 107 0.89 -24.19 31.41
N ALA A 108 1.61 -23.69 30.40
CA ALA A 108 2.62 -22.63 30.56
C ALA A 108 2.05 -21.35 31.20
N SER A 109 0.89 -20.87 30.75
CA SER A 109 0.28 -19.64 31.28
C SER A 109 -0.19 -19.79 32.73
N GLN A 110 -0.73 -20.96 33.09
CA GLN A 110 -1.13 -21.24 34.47
C GLN A 110 0.11 -21.33 35.37
N TRP A 111 1.15 -22.03 34.92
CA TRP A 111 2.43 -22.11 35.61
C TRP A 111 3.06 -20.73 35.87
N GLU A 112 3.09 -19.85 34.87
CA GLU A 112 3.62 -18.49 35.05
C GLU A 112 2.86 -17.71 36.13
N THR A 113 1.53 -17.86 36.17
CA THR A 113 0.68 -17.17 37.16
C THR A 113 0.94 -17.69 38.57
N GLU A 114 1.00 -19.01 38.76
CA GLU A 114 1.28 -19.63 40.05
C GLU A 114 2.69 -19.29 40.55
N LEU A 115 3.68 -19.30 39.66
CA LEU A 115 5.06 -18.97 39.99
C LEU A 115 5.22 -17.50 40.40
N LEU A 116 4.54 -16.58 39.71
CA LEU A 116 4.54 -15.16 40.07
C LEU A 116 3.91 -14.91 41.44
N ALA A 117 2.82 -15.60 41.77
CA ALA A 117 2.17 -15.52 43.07
C ALA A 117 3.03 -16.10 44.19
N ALA A 118 3.82 -17.14 43.90
CA ALA A 118 4.69 -17.83 44.85
C ALA A 118 6.04 -17.14 45.11
N LEU A 119 6.40 -16.11 44.33
CA LEU A 119 7.66 -15.38 44.52
C LEU A 119 7.69 -14.70 45.90
N PRO A 120 8.75 -14.93 46.70
CA PRO A 120 9.08 -14.10 47.87
C PRO A 120 9.18 -12.61 47.48
N ASP A 121 8.88 -11.72 48.42
CA ASP A 121 8.80 -10.28 48.13
C ASP A 121 10.11 -9.70 47.59
N ASP A 122 11.27 -10.17 48.07
CA ASP A 122 12.60 -9.76 47.57
C ASP A 122 12.83 -10.20 46.12
N LYS A 123 12.46 -11.43 45.77
CA LYS A 123 12.56 -11.95 44.39
C LYS A 123 11.55 -11.29 43.46
N ARG A 124 10.34 -10.99 43.96
CA ARG A 124 9.30 -10.27 43.22
C ARG A 124 9.75 -8.84 42.88
N GLN A 125 10.37 -8.14 43.83
CA GLN A 125 10.94 -6.81 43.60
C GLN A 125 12.05 -6.85 42.54
N ARG A 126 12.95 -7.83 42.60
CA ARG A 126 14.02 -8.01 41.60
C ARG A 126 13.47 -8.28 40.20
N VAL A 127 12.45 -9.13 40.07
CA VAL A 127 11.79 -9.37 38.77
C VAL A 127 11.15 -8.08 38.25
N ALA A 128 10.44 -7.33 39.10
CA ALA A 128 9.82 -6.07 38.71
C ALA A 128 10.86 -5.00 38.29
N GLU A 129 12.02 -4.96 38.95
CA GLU A 129 13.14 -4.07 38.57
C GLU A 129 13.69 -4.43 37.19
N HIS A 130 13.95 -5.72 36.94
CA HIS A 130 14.39 -6.20 35.63
C HIS A 130 13.35 -5.96 34.53
N GLU A 131 12.05 -6.11 34.83
CA GLU A 131 10.97 -5.78 33.89
C GLU A 131 10.94 -4.28 33.57
N ARG A 132 11.11 -3.41 34.57
CA ARG A 132 11.28 -1.95 34.34
C ARG A 132 12.51 -1.64 33.51
N GLN A 133 13.61 -2.36 33.73
CA GLN A 133 14.82 -2.21 32.92
C GLN A 133 14.57 -2.57 31.45
N ILE A 134 13.82 -3.64 31.17
CA ILE A 134 13.42 -4.00 29.80
C ILE A 134 12.55 -2.90 29.18
N VAL A 135 11.59 -2.35 29.92
CA VAL A 135 10.76 -1.23 29.44
C VAL A 135 11.61 -0.01 29.13
N SER A 136 12.50 0.38 30.04
CA SER A 136 13.42 1.51 29.85
C SER A 136 14.34 1.32 28.64
N LEU A 137 14.87 0.11 28.42
CA LEU A 137 15.68 -0.22 27.23
C LEU A 137 14.88 -0.07 25.93
N ARG A 138 13.60 -0.46 25.93
CA ARG A 138 12.69 -0.31 24.77
C ARG A 138 12.30 1.14 24.52
N GLU A 139 12.09 1.93 25.57
CA GLU A 139 11.80 3.35 25.45
C GLU A 139 13.00 4.13 24.92
N ALA A 140 14.21 3.83 25.43
CA ALA A 140 15.45 4.48 25.01
C ALA A 140 15.85 4.14 23.57
N THR A 141 15.47 2.96 23.08
CA THR A 141 15.70 2.54 21.69
C THR A 141 14.45 1.84 21.19
N PRO A 142 13.49 2.56 20.58
CA PRO A 142 12.24 1.99 20.10
C PRO A 142 12.44 0.95 19.00
N ASP A 143 11.46 0.05 18.86
CA ASP A 143 11.43 -0.87 17.73
C ASP A 143 11.40 -0.10 16.41
N LEU A 144 12.23 -0.53 15.47
CA LEU A 144 12.20 0.00 14.11
C LEU A 144 11.05 -0.64 13.34
N PRO A 145 10.45 0.09 12.37
CA PRO A 145 9.56 -0.52 11.40
C PRO A 145 10.20 -1.74 10.78
N ARG A 146 9.39 -2.74 10.47
CA ARG A 146 9.84 -4.04 10.04
C ARG A 146 9.47 -4.25 8.57
N GLY A 147 10.38 -4.85 7.80
CA GLY A 147 10.23 -4.99 6.36
C GLY A 147 10.91 -6.24 5.85
N TYR A 148 10.46 -6.71 4.68
CA TYR A 148 11.08 -7.84 3.99
C TYR A 148 12.27 -7.34 3.17
N PHE A 149 13.48 -7.78 3.53
CA PHE A 149 14.69 -7.43 2.80
C PHE A 149 15.28 -8.62 2.07
N MET A 150 15.74 -8.37 0.84
CA MET A 150 16.63 -9.27 0.13
C MET A 150 18.06 -8.75 0.26
N THR A 151 18.94 -9.58 0.80
CA THR A 151 20.36 -9.24 0.98
C THR A 151 21.22 -9.97 -0.04
N GLU A 152 22.34 -9.33 -0.35
CA GLU A 152 23.39 -9.88 -1.19
C GLU A 152 24.63 -9.94 -0.32
N SER A 153 25.20 -11.13 -0.17
CA SER A 153 26.31 -11.40 0.75
C SER A 153 27.47 -12.12 0.06
N THR A 154 27.58 -11.99 -1.26
CA THR A 154 28.55 -12.74 -2.06
C THR A 154 29.39 -11.82 -2.91
N GLU A 155 30.65 -11.65 -2.50
CA GLU A 155 31.75 -11.16 -3.32
C GLU A 155 32.83 -12.27 -3.35
N PRO A 156 33.16 -12.85 -4.52
CA PRO A 156 32.62 -12.54 -5.85
C PRO A 156 31.17 -13.04 -6.05
N PRO A 157 30.40 -12.40 -6.94
CA PRO A 157 29.04 -12.83 -7.30
C PRO A 157 29.02 -14.21 -7.97
N PRO A 158 27.92 -14.98 -7.85
CA PRO A 158 27.79 -16.27 -8.52
C PRO A 158 27.75 -16.10 -10.04
N LYS A 159 28.43 -17.00 -10.75
CA LYS A 159 28.39 -17.08 -12.21
C LYS A 159 26.97 -17.29 -12.72
N SER A 160 26.64 -16.62 -13.82
CA SER A 160 25.37 -16.77 -14.53
C SER A 160 25.61 -17.38 -15.90
N PHE A 161 24.66 -18.18 -16.37
CA PHE A 161 24.77 -18.91 -17.63
C PHE A 161 23.53 -18.68 -18.48
N LEU A 162 23.72 -18.59 -19.79
CA LEU A 162 22.61 -18.74 -20.73
C LEU A 162 22.09 -20.17 -20.61
N LEU A 163 20.78 -20.36 -20.51
CA LEU A 163 20.19 -21.70 -20.40
C LEU A 163 19.62 -22.14 -21.75
N PHE A 164 20.07 -23.28 -22.27
CA PHE A 164 19.55 -23.82 -23.52
C PHE A 164 18.07 -24.15 -23.38
N ARG A 165 17.26 -23.58 -24.27
CA ARG A 165 15.79 -23.69 -24.22
C ARG A 165 15.20 -23.30 -22.85
N GLY A 166 15.92 -22.50 -22.05
CA GLY A 166 15.50 -22.08 -20.72
C GLY A 166 15.54 -23.17 -19.64
N GLN A 167 16.12 -24.34 -19.90
CA GLN A 167 16.18 -25.45 -18.94
C GLN A 167 17.27 -25.21 -17.90
N ALA A 168 16.93 -25.26 -16.60
CA ALA A 168 17.86 -24.98 -15.50
C ALA A 168 19.04 -25.97 -15.44
N SER A 169 18.84 -27.21 -15.89
CA SER A 169 19.89 -28.25 -15.98
C SER A 169 20.80 -28.09 -17.20
N ALA A 170 20.36 -27.40 -18.26
CA ALA A 170 21.10 -27.27 -19.51
C ALA A 170 21.80 -25.91 -19.59
N ARG A 171 22.95 -25.81 -18.90
CA ARG A 171 23.79 -24.59 -18.93
C ARG A 171 24.55 -24.49 -20.25
N GLY A 172 24.43 -23.33 -20.89
CA GLY A 172 25.25 -22.90 -22.01
C GLY A 172 26.40 -22.00 -21.54
N PRO A 173 26.86 -21.05 -22.38
CA PRO A 173 27.99 -20.19 -22.04
C PRO A 173 27.70 -19.29 -20.83
N GLU A 174 28.76 -18.98 -20.09
CA GLU A 174 28.73 -17.98 -19.01
C GLU A 174 28.39 -16.60 -19.60
N VAL A 175 27.52 -15.85 -18.91
CA VAL A 175 27.12 -14.50 -19.30
C VAL A 175 27.55 -13.49 -18.24
N GLN A 176 28.04 -12.34 -18.69
CA GLN A 176 28.40 -11.24 -17.81
C GLN A 176 27.22 -10.27 -17.63
N PRO A 177 27.03 -9.73 -16.42
CA PRO A 177 25.94 -8.80 -16.13
C PRO A 177 26.01 -7.57 -17.04
N ALA A 178 24.87 -7.23 -17.63
CA ALA A 178 24.74 -6.05 -18.46
C ALA A 178 23.27 -5.72 -18.72
N VAL A 179 23.08 -4.60 -19.39
CA VAL A 179 21.78 -4.10 -19.86
C VAL A 179 21.55 -4.52 -21.32
N PRO A 180 20.29 -4.54 -21.79
CA PRO A 180 20.01 -4.93 -23.18
C PRO A 180 20.74 -4.05 -24.19
N VAL A 181 21.42 -4.68 -25.16
CA VAL A 181 22.31 -3.96 -26.09
C VAL A 181 21.57 -2.90 -26.89
N VAL A 182 20.33 -3.18 -27.31
CA VAL A 182 19.49 -2.26 -28.09
C VAL A 182 19.14 -0.97 -27.35
N LEU A 183 19.23 -0.96 -26.02
CA LEU A 183 18.95 0.22 -25.19
C LEU A 183 20.19 1.07 -24.91
N THR A 184 21.33 0.71 -25.50
CA THR A 184 22.60 1.40 -25.27
C THR A 184 23.22 1.85 -26.58
N LYS A 185 23.78 3.05 -26.59
CA LYS A 185 24.78 3.42 -27.60
C LYS A 185 25.97 2.46 -27.45
N LYS A 186 26.60 2.06 -28.56
CA LYS A 186 27.71 1.08 -28.57
C LYS A 186 28.73 1.38 -27.46
N GLY A 187 28.89 0.45 -26.51
CA GLY A 187 29.97 0.50 -25.51
C GLY A 187 29.59 1.03 -24.12
N ALA A 188 28.31 1.07 -23.73
CA ALA A 188 27.95 1.36 -22.34
C ALA A 188 28.66 0.40 -21.37
N LYS A 189 29.60 0.95 -20.59
CA LYS A 189 30.36 0.18 -19.60
C LYS A 189 29.47 -0.05 -18.39
N PHE A 190 28.97 -1.28 -18.25
CA PHE A 190 28.39 -1.75 -16.99
C PHE A 190 29.54 -2.02 -16.02
N SER A 191 29.99 -0.99 -15.30
CA SER A 191 31.02 -1.11 -14.28
C SER A 191 30.40 -1.12 -12.89
N SER A 192 30.56 -2.23 -12.17
CA SER A 192 30.25 -2.27 -10.74
C SER A 192 31.27 -1.42 -9.97
N PRO A 193 30.86 -0.44 -9.17
CA PRO A 193 31.78 0.20 -8.24
C PRO A 193 32.32 -0.86 -7.25
N PRO A 194 33.58 -0.73 -6.80
CA PRO A 194 34.10 -1.55 -5.69
C PRO A 194 33.16 -1.45 -4.50
N SER A 195 32.83 -2.57 -3.88
CA SER A 195 31.92 -2.57 -2.75
C SER A 195 32.64 -2.27 -1.46
N THR A 196 32.02 -1.41 -0.64
CA THR A 196 32.47 -1.11 0.72
C THR A 196 31.79 -2.00 1.77
N HIS A 197 30.87 -2.88 1.35
CA HIS A 197 29.97 -3.62 2.25
C HIS A 197 29.79 -5.10 1.88
N GLY A 198 30.72 -5.70 1.13
CA GLY A 198 30.69 -7.14 0.79
C GLY A 198 29.58 -7.54 -0.20
N THR A 199 29.27 -6.65 -1.15
CA THR A 199 28.28 -6.88 -2.22
C THR A 199 28.98 -6.81 -3.58
N SER A 200 28.38 -7.30 -4.67
CA SER A 200 29.01 -7.22 -6.01
C SER A 200 28.89 -5.84 -6.68
N GLY A 201 28.12 -4.90 -6.11
CA GLY A 201 27.84 -3.59 -6.69
C GLY A 201 26.98 -3.60 -7.97
N GLN A 202 26.62 -4.77 -8.51
CA GLN A 202 25.95 -4.91 -9.81
C GLN A 202 24.57 -4.25 -9.83
N ARG A 203 23.75 -4.45 -8.78
CA ARG A 203 22.41 -3.84 -8.70
C ARG A 203 22.45 -2.32 -8.62
N LEU A 204 23.46 -1.77 -7.93
CA LEU A 204 23.66 -0.32 -7.87
C LEU A 204 24.10 0.22 -9.24
N ALA A 205 25.00 -0.46 -9.94
CA ALA A 205 25.38 -0.10 -11.30
C ALA A 205 24.17 -0.10 -12.25
N PHE A 206 23.30 -1.11 -12.15
CA PHE A 206 22.05 -1.17 -12.92
C PHE A 206 21.08 -0.04 -12.58
N ALA A 207 20.88 0.26 -11.29
CA ALA A 207 20.05 1.38 -10.86
C ALA A 207 20.56 2.74 -11.39
N ARG A 208 21.89 2.95 -11.36
CA ARG A 208 22.53 4.15 -11.94
C ARG A 208 22.33 4.24 -13.45
N TRP A 209 22.41 3.12 -14.16
CA TRP A 209 22.12 3.09 -15.60
C TRP A 209 20.65 3.38 -15.89
N MET A 210 19.71 2.80 -15.14
CA MET A 210 18.27 3.06 -15.31
C MET A 210 17.95 4.56 -15.19
N ALA A 211 18.54 5.24 -14.22
CA ALA A 211 18.36 6.69 -14.01
C ALA A 211 19.35 7.57 -14.77
N SER A 212 20.13 7.01 -15.71
CA SER A 212 21.08 7.80 -16.50
C SER A 212 20.36 8.63 -17.56
N ALA A 213 20.82 9.86 -17.80
CA ALA A 213 20.36 10.68 -18.91
C ALA A 213 20.68 10.07 -20.29
N GLU A 214 21.60 9.09 -20.36
CA GLU A 214 21.88 8.34 -21.60
C GLU A 214 20.89 7.18 -21.84
N ASN A 215 19.99 6.89 -20.89
CA ASN A 215 18.87 5.98 -21.07
C ASN A 215 17.56 6.77 -21.25
N PRO A 216 17.13 7.04 -22.50
CA PRO A 216 15.96 7.88 -22.75
C PRO A 216 14.64 7.19 -22.38
N LEU A 217 14.59 5.85 -22.29
CA LEU A 217 13.34 5.13 -22.04
C LEU A 217 12.79 5.39 -20.64
N THR A 218 13.65 5.39 -19.63
CA THR A 218 13.18 5.56 -18.24
C THR A 218 12.56 6.93 -18.04
N ALA A 219 13.18 7.99 -18.60
CA ALA A 219 12.63 9.34 -18.56
C ALA A 219 11.32 9.47 -19.36
N ARG A 220 11.27 8.91 -20.59
CA ARG A 220 10.05 8.88 -21.41
C ARG A 220 8.88 8.21 -20.69
N VAL A 221 9.11 7.04 -20.07
CA VAL A 221 8.06 6.28 -19.38
C VAL A 221 7.51 7.05 -18.19
N ILE A 222 8.37 7.61 -17.32
CA ILE A 222 7.90 8.34 -16.13
C ILE A 222 7.23 9.68 -16.49
N VAL A 223 7.75 10.40 -17.49
CA VAL A 223 7.11 11.62 -18.01
C VAL A 223 5.73 11.31 -18.55
N ASN A 224 5.61 10.28 -19.39
CA ASN A 224 4.32 9.84 -19.93
C ASN A 224 3.35 9.44 -18.82
N ARG A 225 3.84 8.78 -17.77
CA ARG A 225 3.02 8.39 -16.61
C ARG A 225 2.52 9.61 -15.83
N VAL A 226 3.37 10.60 -15.58
CA VAL A 226 2.97 11.84 -14.89
C VAL A 226 1.97 12.63 -15.74
N TRP A 227 2.19 12.69 -17.06
CA TRP A 227 1.22 13.27 -18.00
C TRP A 227 -0.13 12.55 -17.91
N GLN A 228 -0.14 11.23 -18.01
CA GLN A 228 -1.33 10.39 -17.87
C GLN A 228 -2.08 10.63 -16.56
N TYR A 229 -1.40 10.83 -15.43
CA TYR A 229 -2.10 11.12 -14.16
C TYR A 229 -2.84 12.46 -14.17
N HIS A 230 -2.33 13.46 -14.89
CA HIS A 230 -2.98 14.77 -15.02
C HIS A 230 -4.12 14.75 -16.04
N PHE A 231 -3.89 14.14 -17.21
CA PHE A 231 -4.81 14.19 -18.34
C PHE A 231 -5.67 12.92 -18.50
N GLY A 232 -5.49 11.91 -17.66
CA GLY A 232 -6.17 10.62 -17.75
C GLY A 232 -5.58 9.66 -18.80
N GLU A 233 -5.00 10.20 -19.87
CA GLU A 233 -4.35 9.46 -20.97
C GLU A 233 -2.91 9.93 -21.14
N GLY A 234 -2.00 9.02 -21.48
CA GLY A 234 -0.60 9.36 -21.79
C GLY A 234 -0.45 9.95 -23.19
N LEU A 235 0.69 10.59 -23.44
CA LEU A 235 1.17 10.89 -24.81
C LEU A 235 1.39 9.60 -25.60
N VAL A 236 1.88 8.55 -24.92
CA VAL A 236 1.80 7.15 -25.34
C VAL A 236 0.67 6.50 -24.54
N ARG A 237 -0.38 6.04 -25.23
CA ARG A 237 -1.58 5.49 -24.60
C ARG A 237 -1.40 4.09 -24.01
N THR A 238 -0.31 3.40 -24.35
CA THR A 238 0.14 2.15 -23.71
C THR A 238 1.21 2.44 -22.65
N PRO A 239 0.88 2.73 -21.38
CA PRO A 239 1.80 3.44 -20.49
C PRO A 239 2.99 2.62 -19.98
N SER A 240 2.93 1.30 -20.16
CA SER A 240 4.01 0.36 -19.83
C SER A 240 4.62 -0.31 -21.07
N ASP A 241 4.15 0.03 -22.27
CA ASP A 241 4.65 -0.56 -23.52
C ASP A 241 5.03 0.54 -24.52
N PHE A 242 6.34 0.75 -24.63
CA PHE A 242 6.98 1.66 -25.58
C PHE A 242 7.68 0.87 -26.71
N GLY A 243 7.44 -0.45 -26.77
CA GLY A 243 8.00 -1.36 -27.76
C GLY A 243 7.17 -1.39 -29.05
N VAL A 244 7.43 -2.40 -29.87
CA VAL A 244 6.82 -2.54 -31.21
C VAL A 244 5.30 -2.76 -31.14
N ILE A 245 4.82 -3.38 -30.06
CA ILE A 245 3.39 -3.67 -29.85
C ILE A 245 2.65 -2.56 -29.11
N GLY A 246 3.37 -1.53 -28.63
CA GLY A 246 2.81 -0.34 -28.02
C GLY A 246 2.29 0.66 -29.04
N GLU A 247 1.57 1.68 -28.57
CA GLU A 247 1.13 2.79 -29.40
C GLU A 247 2.25 3.81 -29.62
N THR A 248 2.25 4.44 -30.80
CA THR A 248 3.16 5.57 -31.07
C THR A 248 2.75 6.80 -30.26
N PRO A 249 3.70 7.62 -29.77
CA PRO A 249 3.38 8.86 -29.09
C PRO A 249 2.59 9.80 -30.00
N THR A 250 1.51 10.40 -29.48
CA THR A 250 0.74 11.42 -30.21
C THR A 250 1.56 12.68 -30.48
N HIS A 251 2.47 13.02 -29.56
CA HIS A 251 3.38 14.16 -29.66
C HIS A 251 4.81 13.70 -29.32
N SER A 252 5.51 13.11 -30.28
CA SER A 252 6.86 12.55 -30.09
C SER A 252 7.88 13.62 -29.66
N GLU A 253 7.90 14.76 -30.34
CA GLU A 253 8.83 15.86 -30.03
C GLU A 253 8.63 16.41 -28.62
N LEU A 254 7.37 16.57 -28.20
CA LEU A 254 7.04 17.01 -26.84
C LEU A 254 7.50 16.00 -25.79
N LEU A 255 7.23 14.71 -26.01
CA LEU A 255 7.64 13.65 -25.11
C LEU A 255 9.17 13.60 -24.97
N ASP A 256 9.89 13.77 -26.08
CA ASP A 256 11.35 13.77 -26.10
C ASP A 256 11.93 14.97 -25.38
N TRP A 257 11.39 16.15 -25.65
CA TRP A 257 11.78 17.36 -24.95
C TRP A 257 11.52 17.27 -23.44
N LEU A 258 10.33 16.81 -23.03
CA LEU A 258 10.00 16.64 -21.62
C LEU A 258 10.89 15.60 -20.93
N ALA A 259 11.21 14.49 -21.61
CA ALA A 259 12.06 13.44 -21.07
C ALA A 259 13.51 13.92 -20.89
N ASP A 260 14.06 14.63 -21.87
CA ASP A 260 15.41 15.20 -21.78
C ASP A 260 15.49 16.27 -20.69
N TRP A 261 14.56 17.23 -20.69
CA TRP A 261 14.45 18.26 -19.66
C TRP A 261 14.29 17.66 -18.25
N PHE A 262 13.47 16.61 -18.11
CA PHE A 262 13.25 15.96 -16.83
C PHE A 262 14.53 15.31 -16.27
N ALA A 263 15.29 14.63 -17.15
CA ALA A 263 16.53 13.96 -16.75
C ALA A 263 17.67 14.95 -16.48
N ARG A 264 17.84 15.98 -17.33
CA ARG A 264 19.01 16.88 -17.31
C ARG A 264 18.79 18.14 -16.47
N ASP A 265 17.71 18.88 -16.71
CA ASP A 265 17.47 20.19 -16.07
C ASP A 265 16.68 20.06 -14.75
N ALA A 266 15.67 19.20 -14.73
CA ALA A 266 14.88 18.95 -13.53
C ALA A 266 15.60 18.04 -12.53
N ASN A 267 16.65 17.33 -12.98
CA ASN A 267 17.39 16.34 -12.20
C ASN A 267 16.44 15.33 -11.53
N TRP A 268 15.56 14.72 -12.32
CA TRP A 268 14.56 13.74 -11.90
C TRP A 268 13.55 14.27 -10.86
N SER A 269 13.42 15.59 -10.70
CA SER A 269 12.47 16.19 -9.76
C SER A 269 11.04 16.11 -10.28
N ILE A 270 10.29 15.12 -9.80
CA ILE A 270 8.86 14.95 -10.09
C ILE A 270 8.06 16.22 -9.76
N LYS A 271 8.42 16.94 -8.68
CA LYS A 271 7.79 18.22 -8.31
C LYS A 271 7.97 19.30 -9.39
N LYS A 272 9.17 19.42 -9.98
CA LYS A 272 9.41 20.37 -11.08
C LYS A 272 8.61 19.97 -12.32
N LEU A 273 8.55 18.67 -12.64
CA LEU A 273 7.76 18.16 -13.77
C LEU A 273 6.26 18.44 -13.61
N HIS A 274 5.68 18.18 -12.43
CA HIS A 274 4.29 18.56 -12.15
C HIS A 274 4.10 20.06 -12.36
N ARG A 275 4.96 20.91 -11.79
CA ARG A 275 4.84 22.36 -11.95
C ARG A 275 4.83 22.77 -13.42
N LEU A 276 5.77 22.25 -14.22
CA LEU A 276 5.87 22.57 -15.64
C LEU A 276 4.58 22.22 -16.40
N ILE A 277 4.04 21.01 -16.17
CA ILE A 277 2.79 20.57 -16.79
C ILE A 277 1.61 21.44 -16.33
N LEU A 278 1.47 21.66 -15.02
CA LEU A 278 0.37 22.44 -14.43
C LEU A 278 0.38 23.92 -14.86
N SER A 279 1.54 24.47 -15.22
CA SER A 279 1.69 25.83 -15.75
C SER A 279 1.57 25.92 -17.27
N SER A 280 1.39 24.80 -17.98
CA SER A 280 1.27 24.80 -19.44
C SER A 280 -0.11 25.31 -19.89
N SER A 281 -0.19 25.87 -21.10
CA SER A 281 -1.45 26.23 -21.72
C SER A 281 -2.38 25.01 -21.85
N THR A 282 -1.83 23.84 -22.21
CA THR A 282 -2.58 22.57 -22.34
C THR A 282 -3.31 22.18 -21.05
N TYR A 283 -2.66 22.32 -19.88
CA TYR A 283 -3.31 22.01 -18.61
C TYR A 283 -4.37 23.06 -18.22
N GLN A 284 -4.18 24.31 -18.63
CA GLN A 284 -5.08 25.43 -18.30
C GLN A 284 -6.25 25.60 -19.28
N MET A 285 -6.34 24.76 -20.31
CA MET A 285 -7.45 24.78 -21.27
C MET A 285 -8.79 24.49 -20.58
N SER A 286 -9.87 25.06 -21.14
CA SER A 286 -11.24 24.73 -20.74
C SER A 286 -11.60 23.29 -21.15
N LYS A 287 -12.62 22.73 -20.48
CA LYS A 287 -13.27 21.47 -20.89
C LYS A 287 -14.35 21.68 -21.96
N ALA A 288 -14.69 22.94 -22.25
CA ALA A 288 -15.72 23.31 -23.21
C ALA A 288 -15.49 22.63 -24.56
N ASP A 289 -16.60 22.19 -25.15
CA ASP A 289 -16.58 21.61 -26.49
C ASP A 289 -16.43 22.72 -27.54
N HIS A 290 -15.86 22.39 -28.69
CA HIS A 290 -15.72 23.29 -29.83
C HIS A 290 -16.15 22.55 -31.10
N PRO A 291 -17.16 23.05 -31.85
CA PRO A 291 -17.78 22.28 -32.94
C PRO A 291 -16.76 21.74 -33.96
N VAL A 292 -15.83 22.58 -34.40
CA VAL A 292 -14.83 22.19 -35.40
C VAL A 292 -13.83 21.15 -34.88
N TYR A 293 -13.35 21.32 -33.63
CA TYR A 293 -12.32 20.43 -33.08
C TYR A 293 -12.94 19.12 -32.56
N GLY A 294 -14.16 19.18 -32.04
CA GLY A 294 -14.93 18.02 -31.64
C GLY A 294 -15.29 17.12 -32.82
N GLU A 295 -15.56 17.68 -34.00
CA GLU A 295 -15.77 16.90 -35.22
C GLU A 295 -14.47 16.26 -35.74
N GLN A 296 -13.34 16.98 -35.69
CA GLN A 296 -12.05 16.50 -36.20
C GLN A 296 -11.37 15.48 -35.27
N ASP A 297 -11.43 15.71 -33.95
CA ASP A 297 -10.85 14.85 -32.92
C ASP A 297 -11.85 14.63 -31.76
N PRO A 298 -12.90 13.83 -31.99
CA PRO A 298 -13.92 13.56 -30.96
C PRO A 298 -13.35 12.88 -29.72
N ARG A 299 -12.23 12.16 -29.87
CA ARG A 299 -11.57 11.41 -28.79
C ARG A 299 -10.52 12.24 -28.05
N ASN A 300 -10.35 13.52 -28.39
CA ASN A 300 -9.38 14.43 -27.79
C ASN A 300 -7.95 13.83 -27.75
N VAL A 301 -7.54 13.13 -28.81
CA VAL A 301 -6.21 12.52 -28.98
C VAL A 301 -5.10 13.57 -28.96
N THR A 302 -5.41 14.75 -29.48
CA THR A 302 -4.49 15.89 -29.60
C THR A 302 -4.52 16.84 -28.40
N PHE A 303 -5.33 16.55 -27.38
CA PHE A 303 -5.50 17.39 -26.18
C PHE A 303 -5.92 18.84 -26.50
N TRP A 304 -6.83 19.04 -27.47
CA TRP A 304 -7.34 20.37 -27.85
C TRP A 304 -8.25 21.00 -26.78
N ARG A 305 -8.67 20.21 -25.77
CA ARG A 305 -9.33 20.66 -24.55
C ARG A 305 -8.88 19.85 -23.34
N PHE A 306 -9.16 20.35 -22.14
CA PHE A 306 -8.91 19.55 -20.93
C PHE A 306 -9.89 18.36 -20.86
N PRO A 307 -9.43 17.14 -20.57
CA PRO A 307 -10.28 15.95 -20.59
C PRO A 307 -11.18 15.86 -19.34
N TYR A 308 -12.39 15.33 -19.52
CA TYR A 308 -13.23 14.91 -18.40
C TYR A 308 -12.64 13.67 -17.74
N ARG A 309 -12.38 13.76 -16.44
CA ARG A 309 -11.73 12.69 -15.68
C ARG A 309 -12.62 12.23 -14.54
N ARG A 310 -13.14 11.02 -14.65
CA ARG A 310 -13.80 10.36 -13.51
C ARG A 310 -12.77 10.10 -12.41
N LEU A 311 -13.16 10.31 -11.16
CA LEU A 311 -12.35 10.04 -9.99
C LEU A 311 -12.20 8.52 -9.79
N GLU A 312 -11.05 8.12 -9.26
CA GLU A 312 -10.81 6.74 -8.83
C GLU A 312 -11.52 6.47 -7.51
N VAL A 313 -11.79 5.20 -7.19
CA VAL A 313 -12.58 4.84 -6.00
C VAL A 313 -12.02 5.39 -4.70
N GLU A 314 -10.70 5.42 -4.54
CA GLU A 314 -10.05 5.96 -3.34
C GLU A 314 -10.36 7.45 -3.17
N ALA A 315 -10.36 8.21 -4.27
CA ALA A 315 -10.71 9.61 -4.26
C ALA A 315 -12.22 9.81 -4.04
N ILE A 316 -13.08 8.99 -4.64
CA ILE A 316 -14.53 9.04 -4.40
C ILE A 316 -14.82 8.80 -2.91
N ARG A 317 -14.26 7.73 -2.34
CA ARG A 317 -14.44 7.39 -0.93
C ARG A 317 -13.91 8.47 0.01
N ASP A 318 -12.70 8.96 -0.23
CA ASP A 318 -12.08 10.01 0.60
C ASP A 318 -12.84 11.33 0.49
N SER A 319 -13.38 11.68 -0.69
CA SER A 319 -14.26 12.84 -0.88
C SER A 319 -15.55 12.70 -0.08
N MET A 320 -16.22 11.53 -0.11
CA MET A 320 -17.43 11.31 0.69
C MET A 320 -17.17 11.47 2.19
N LEU A 321 -16.05 10.93 2.69
CA LEU A 321 -15.62 11.13 4.09
C LEU A 321 -15.29 12.59 4.40
N ALA A 322 -14.69 13.32 3.45
CA ALA A 322 -14.29 14.71 3.66
C ALA A 322 -15.49 15.64 3.74
N VAL A 323 -16.46 15.49 2.82
CA VAL A 323 -17.65 16.33 2.79
C VAL A 323 -18.60 16.01 3.94
N SER A 324 -18.70 14.74 4.36
CA SER A 324 -19.48 14.33 5.53
C SER A 324 -18.84 14.72 6.88
N GLY A 325 -17.59 15.20 6.88
CA GLY A 325 -16.85 15.56 8.10
C GLY A 325 -16.24 14.37 8.85
N GLN A 326 -16.32 13.16 8.31
CA GLN A 326 -15.82 11.94 8.96
C GLN A 326 -14.34 11.65 8.69
N LEU A 327 -13.73 12.30 7.68
CA LEU A 327 -12.36 12.00 7.27
C LEU A 327 -11.31 12.28 8.36
N ARG A 328 -10.72 11.21 8.88
CA ARG A 328 -9.57 11.26 9.79
C ARG A 328 -8.26 11.38 8.99
N ARG A 329 -7.55 12.49 9.20
CA ARG A 329 -6.30 12.82 8.48
C ARG A 329 -5.02 12.29 9.17
N THR A 330 -5.15 11.46 10.21
CA THR A 330 -4.01 10.89 10.94
C THR A 330 -3.07 10.13 10.01
N MET A 331 -1.80 10.55 9.99
CA MET A 331 -0.76 9.96 9.16
C MET A 331 0.01 8.85 9.89
N GLY A 332 0.51 7.87 9.13
CA GLY A 332 1.25 6.73 9.68
C GLY A 332 0.38 5.74 10.47
N GLY A 333 1.00 4.91 11.31
CA GLY A 333 0.28 3.91 12.10
C GLY A 333 -0.24 2.71 11.27
N PRO A 334 -0.93 1.75 11.93
CA PRO A 334 -1.45 0.56 11.27
C PRO A 334 -2.52 0.91 10.23
N GLY A 335 -2.71 0.02 9.26
CA GLY A 335 -3.80 0.12 8.29
C GLY A 335 -5.17 -0.06 8.94
N VAL A 336 -6.22 0.23 8.18
CA VAL A 336 -7.62 0.10 8.61
C VAL A 336 -8.37 -0.91 7.77
N TYR A 337 -9.33 -1.59 8.38
CA TYR A 337 -10.17 -2.56 7.69
C TYR A 337 -11.45 -1.89 7.27
N LEU A 338 -11.75 -1.93 5.97
CA LEU A 338 -13.00 -1.45 5.42
C LEU A 338 -14.11 -2.47 5.68
N GLU A 339 -15.35 -2.03 5.61
CA GLU A 339 -16.50 -2.93 5.73
C GLU A 339 -16.50 -3.96 4.59
N ILE A 340 -16.69 -5.22 4.95
CA ILE A 340 -16.97 -6.32 4.03
C ILE A 340 -18.29 -6.95 4.48
N PRO A 341 -19.25 -7.17 3.57
CA PRO A 341 -20.51 -7.84 3.91
C PRO A 341 -20.27 -9.23 4.51
N PRO A 342 -21.01 -9.63 5.56
CA PRO A 342 -20.83 -10.94 6.21
C PRO A 342 -20.89 -12.13 5.26
N GLU A 343 -21.71 -12.03 4.20
CA GLU A 343 -21.91 -13.05 3.18
C GLU A 343 -20.62 -13.37 2.42
N VAL A 344 -19.76 -12.36 2.22
CA VAL A 344 -18.46 -12.51 1.56
C VAL A 344 -17.47 -13.22 2.48
N LEU A 345 -17.60 -13.04 3.80
CA LEU A 345 -16.72 -13.67 4.79
C LEU A 345 -17.12 -15.11 5.12
N ALA A 346 -18.38 -15.49 4.90
CA ALA A 346 -18.96 -16.78 5.31
C ALA A 346 -18.22 -18.03 4.75
N GLY A 347 -17.49 -17.89 3.63
CA GLY A 347 -16.69 -18.98 3.06
C GLY A 347 -15.34 -19.25 3.75
N ASN A 348 -14.97 -18.49 4.78
CA ASN A 348 -13.68 -18.62 5.47
C ASN A 348 -13.80 -19.41 6.77
N SER A 349 -12.78 -20.22 7.09
CA SER A 349 -12.77 -21.08 8.28
C SER A 349 -12.85 -20.32 9.61
N ASP A 350 -12.30 -19.10 9.66
CA ASP A 350 -12.49 -18.16 10.78
C ASP A 350 -12.60 -16.72 10.22
N PRO A 351 -13.83 -16.20 10.09
CA PRO A 351 -14.09 -14.86 9.56
C PRO A 351 -13.39 -13.73 10.33
N ASN A 352 -13.33 -13.82 11.67
CA ASN A 352 -12.83 -12.75 12.52
C ASN A 352 -11.29 -12.71 12.56
N VAL A 353 -10.64 -13.85 12.34
CA VAL A 353 -9.19 -13.91 12.13
C VAL A 353 -8.80 -13.40 10.75
N VAL A 354 -9.66 -13.62 9.75
CA VAL A 354 -9.43 -13.18 8.37
C VAL A 354 -9.63 -11.68 8.19
N TRP A 355 -10.69 -11.15 8.78
CA TRP A 355 -11.08 -9.74 8.69
C TRP A 355 -11.72 -9.30 10.01
N PRO A 356 -11.13 -8.35 10.74
CA PRO A 356 -11.70 -7.86 11.99
C PRO A 356 -13.10 -7.29 11.81
N LYS A 357 -13.88 -7.28 12.90
CA LYS A 357 -15.19 -6.63 12.92
C LYS A 357 -15.09 -5.17 12.48
N PHE A 358 -16.05 -4.73 11.67
CA PHE A 358 -16.10 -3.37 11.18
C PHE A 358 -16.21 -2.35 12.32
N ASP A 359 -15.34 -1.34 12.26
CA ASP A 359 -15.36 -0.15 13.11
C ASP A 359 -15.35 1.07 12.18
N GLU A 360 -16.49 1.76 12.10
CA GLU A 360 -16.64 2.91 11.21
C GLU A 360 -15.64 4.02 11.55
N ALA A 361 -15.51 4.35 12.83
CA ALA A 361 -14.64 5.42 13.30
C ALA A 361 -13.17 5.13 12.97
N ALA A 362 -12.71 3.89 13.15
CA ALA A 362 -11.38 3.48 12.72
C ALA A 362 -11.25 3.52 11.18
N SER A 363 -12.26 3.05 10.46
CA SER A 363 -12.25 2.95 8.99
C SER A 363 -12.31 4.30 8.26
N SER A 364 -12.79 5.37 8.90
CA SER A 364 -12.93 6.72 8.32
C SER A 364 -11.60 7.45 8.06
N ARG A 365 -10.49 6.71 7.90
CA ARG A 365 -9.20 7.23 7.44
C ARG A 365 -9.14 7.24 5.91
N ARG A 366 -8.18 8.01 5.39
CA ARG A 366 -7.84 8.04 3.95
C ARG A 366 -7.65 6.61 3.44
N THR A 367 -8.23 6.32 2.27
CA THR A 367 -8.23 4.99 1.65
C THR A 367 -6.83 4.44 1.38
N VAL A 368 -5.81 5.30 1.30
CA VAL A 368 -4.38 4.88 1.24
C VAL A 368 -3.94 4.02 2.44
N TYR A 369 -4.63 4.10 3.57
CA TYR A 369 -4.40 3.27 4.75
C TYR A 369 -5.29 2.02 4.81
N ALA A 370 -6.15 1.80 3.82
CA ALA A 370 -6.99 0.61 3.77
C ALA A 370 -6.13 -0.65 3.63
N PHE A 371 -6.41 -1.64 4.47
CA PHE A 371 -5.76 -2.94 4.40
C PHE A 371 -6.21 -3.67 3.13
N VAL A 372 -5.25 -4.21 2.38
CA VAL A 372 -5.50 -4.94 1.14
C VAL A 372 -5.07 -6.39 1.32
N LYS A 373 -6.03 -7.31 1.21
CA LYS A 373 -5.77 -8.75 1.13
C LYS A 373 -5.90 -9.19 -0.32
N ARG A 374 -4.83 -9.75 -0.90
CA ARG A 374 -4.80 -10.11 -2.34
C ARG A 374 -5.93 -11.05 -2.79
N ALA A 375 -6.38 -11.92 -1.91
CA ALA A 375 -7.41 -12.93 -2.20
C ALA A 375 -8.82 -12.54 -1.71
N LEU A 376 -8.97 -11.34 -1.13
CA LEU A 376 -10.26 -10.86 -0.59
C LEU A 376 -10.35 -9.36 -0.87
N VAL A 377 -11.03 -9.01 -1.95
CA VAL A 377 -11.23 -7.61 -2.36
C VAL A 377 -12.47 -7.05 -1.68
N VAL A 378 -12.40 -5.79 -1.25
CA VAL A 378 -13.54 -5.10 -0.65
C VAL A 378 -14.57 -4.78 -1.75
N PRO A 379 -15.83 -5.25 -1.66
CA PRO A 379 -16.79 -5.13 -2.76
C PRO A 379 -17.05 -3.70 -3.24
N PHE A 380 -17.10 -2.72 -2.32
CA PHE A 380 -17.24 -1.30 -2.68
C PHE A 380 -16.08 -0.81 -3.56
N LEU A 381 -14.86 -1.26 -3.27
CA LEU A 381 -13.68 -0.92 -4.07
C LEU A 381 -13.72 -1.65 -5.42
N GLU A 382 -14.07 -2.93 -5.42
CA GLU A 382 -14.13 -3.77 -6.61
C GLU A 382 -15.12 -3.25 -7.65
N VAL A 383 -16.35 -2.93 -7.23
CA VAL A 383 -17.38 -2.42 -8.14
C VAL A 383 -16.94 -1.12 -8.81
N LEU A 384 -16.18 -0.28 -8.11
CA LEU A 384 -15.67 1.01 -8.59
C LEU A 384 -14.25 0.91 -9.19
N ASP A 385 -13.94 -0.22 -9.82
CA ASP A 385 -12.71 -0.44 -10.60
C ASP A 385 -11.41 -0.29 -9.78
N VAL A 386 -11.35 -0.92 -8.60
CA VAL A 386 -10.07 -1.04 -7.87
C VAL A 386 -9.01 -1.76 -8.71
N CYS A 387 -7.74 -1.38 -8.56
CA CYS A 387 -6.66 -2.04 -9.27
C CYS A 387 -6.52 -3.53 -8.87
N ASP A 388 -6.08 -4.36 -9.81
CA ASP A 388 -5.73 -5.76 -9.55
C ASP A 388 -4.62 -5.82 -8.50
N THR A 389 -4.86 -6.54 -7.39
CA THR A 389 -3.94 -6.62 -6.26
C THR A 389 -2.86 -7.69 -6.43
N THR A 390 -2.94 -8.47 -7.52
CA THR A 390 -2.06 -9.59 -7.86
C THR A 390 -1.07 -9.28 -8.97
N ARG A 391 -1.32 -8.22 -9.75
CA ARG A 391 -0.52 -7.80 -10.90
C ARG A 391 -0.20 -6.30 -10.84
N SER A 392 0.77 -5.88 -11.62
CA SER A 392 0.99 -4.44 -11.84
C SER A 392 -0.16 -3.88 -12.67
N THR A 393 -0.61 -2.67 -12.35
CA THR A 393 -1.64 -1.94 -13.10
C THR A 393 -1.05 -0.66 -13.67
N GLU A 394 -0.92 -0.60 -14.98
CA GLU A 394 -0.35 0.55 -15.70
C GLU A 394 -1.32 1.71 -15.91
N LEU A 395 -2.59 1.38 -16.13
CA LEU A 395 -3.69 2.31 -16.26
C LEU A 395 -4.88 1.69 -15.54
N ARG A 396 -5.53 2.47 -14.67
CA ARG A 396 -6.75 2.02 -14.02
C ARG A 396 -7.90 2.25 -14.96
N ASN A 397 -8.68 1.19 -15.19
CA ASN A 397 -9.95 1.33 -15.89
C ASN A 397 -10.88 2.20 -15.04
N ARG A 398 -11.66 3.03 -15.71
CA ARG A 398 -12.75 3.80 -15.10
C ARG A 398 -13.95 3.62 -15.99
N THR A 399 -14.86 2.79 -15.56
CA THR A 399 -16.09 2.51 -16.30
C THR A 399 -17.23 3.39 -15.81
N THR A 400 -18.34 3.42 -16.53
CA THR A 400 -19.59 4.04 -16.07
C THR A 400 -20.70 3.04 -16.35
N ILE A 401 -20.92 2.14 -15.38
CA ILE A 401 -21.89 1.05 -15.51
C ILE A 401 -22.97 1.15 -14.42
N ALA A 402 -24.16 0.60 -14.70
CA ALA A 402 -25.30 0.67 -13.79
C ALA A 402 -24.99 0.16 -12.36
N PRO A 403 -24.24 -0.94 -12.15
CA PRO A 403 -23.87 -1.38 -10.81
C PRO A 403 -23.13 -0.32 -9.99
N GLN A 404 -22.26 0.48 -10.61
CA GLN A 404 -21.52 1.52 -9.90
C GLN A 404 -22.43 2.67 -9.44
N ALA A 405 -23.34 3.10 -10.30
CA ALA A 405 -24.34 4.11 -9.93
C ALA A 405 -25.24 3.59 -8.80
N LEU A 406 -25.68 2.32 -8.88
CA LEU A 406 -26.49 1.69 -7.84
C LEU A 406 -25.72 1.50 -6.53
N THR A 407 -24.42 1.21 -6.56
CA THR A 407 -23.59 1.13 -5.34
C THR A 407 -23.42 2.50 -4.68
N LEU A 408 -23.24 3.57 -5.45
CA LEU A 408 -23.18 4.93 -4.88
C LEU A 408 -24.55 5.40 -4.37
N PHE A 409 -25.64 4.91 -4.94
CA PHE A 409 -26.99 5.31 -4.54
C PHE A 409 -27.52 4.49 -3.36
N ASN A 410 -27.31 3.17 -3.35
CA ASN A 410 -27.92 2.24 -2.39
C ASN A 410 -26.91 1.58 -1.44
N GLY A 411 -25.60 1.72 -1.66
CA GLY A 411 -24.60 1.08 -0.81
C GLY A 411 -24.59 1.64 0.61
N ASP A 412 -24.31 0.78 1.59
CA ASP A 412 -24.34 1.14 3.01
C ASP A 412 -23.36 2.28 3.34
N PHE A 413 -22.15 2.22 2.77
CA PHE A 413 -21.16 3.29 2.93
C PHE A 413 -21.70 4.64 2.48
N ALA A 414 -22.29 4.71 1.28
CA ALA A 414 -22.81 5.96 0.72
C ALA A 414 -23.97 6.52 1.56
N ASN A 415 -24.90 5.66 1.98
CA ASN A 415 -26.03 6.06 2.81
C ASN A 415 -25.58 6.52 4.21
N ARG A 416 -24.57 5.87 4.82
CA ARG A 416 -23.97 6.36 6.07
C ARG A 416 -23.32 7.73 5.89
N GLN A 417 -22.55 7.94 4.82
CA GLN A 417 -21.92 9.25 4.57
C GLN A 417 -22.95 10.34 4.25
N ALA A 418 -24.06 10.02 3.58
CA ALA A 418 -25.17 10.95 3.38
C ALA A 418 -25.81 11.39 4.71
N ARG A 419 -25.94 10.46 5.67
CA ARG A 419 -26.42 10.77 7.03
C ARG A 419 -25.48 11.70 7.78
N HIS A 420 -24.19 11.37 7.81
CA HIS A 420 -23.17 12.22 8.45
C HIS A 420 -23.12 13.61 7.80
N LEU A 421 -23.29 13.70 6.47
CA LEU A 421 -23.39 14.99 5.78
C LEU A 421 -24.64 15.76 6.21
N ALA A 422 -25.81 15.13 6.29
CA ALA A 422 -27.03 15.80 6.76
C ALA A 422 -26.89 16.33 8.19
N GLU A 423 -26.30 15.54 9.10
CA GLU A 423 -26.00 15.96 10.47
C GLU A 423 -25.07 17.17 10.51
N ARG A 424 -24.03 17.15 9.67
CA ARG A 424 -23.11 18.27 9.51
C ARG A 424 -23.81 19.54 9.01
N LEU A 425 -24.70 19.42 8.03
CA LEU A 425 -25.47 20.55 7.49
C LEU A 425 -26.38 21.17 8.57
N ILE A 426 -27.06 20.34 9.37
CA ILE A 426 -27.88 20.81 10.50
C ILE A 426 -27.01 21.57 11.50
N HIS A 427 -25.83 21.04 11.83
CA HIS A 427 -24.92 21.66 12.80
C HIS A 427 -24.34 23.00 12.30
N GLU A 428 -23.92 23.08 11.03
CA GLU A 428 -23.23 24.26 10.49
C GLU A 428 -24.18 25.33 9.91
N ALA A 429 -25.31 24.93 9.32
CA ALA A 429 -26.26 25.84 8.67
C ALA A 429 -27.56 26.07 9.45
N GLY A 430 -27.78 25.35 10.56
CA GLY A 430 -29.01 25.39 11.34
C GLY A 430 -30.21 24.81 10.59
N ASP A 431 -31.43 25.25 10.93
CA ASP A 431 -32.69 24.72 10.40
C ASP A 431 -33.22 25.49 9.18
N GLU A 432 -32.41 26.27 8.48
CA GLU A 432 -32.85 27.01 7.29
C GLU A 432 -32.57 26.21 6.01
N PRO A 433 -33.61 25.74 5.26
CA PRO A 433 -33.41 24.88 4.09
C PRO A 433 -32.50 25.51 3.01
N ALA A 434 -32.66 26.81 2.76
CA ALA A 434 -31.87 27.51 1.75
C ALA A 434 -30.36 27.47 2.07
N ARG A 435 -30.00 27.70 3.34
CA ARG A 435 -28.60 27.65 3.81
C ARG A 435 -28.05 26.23 3.81
N GLN A 436 -28.86 25.24 4.18
CA GLN A 436 -28.48 23.82 4.12
C GLN A 436 -28.18 23.39 2.68
N ILE A 437 -29.04 23.75 1.71
CA ILE A 437 -28.83 23.45 0.28
C ILE A 437 -27.57 24.14 -0.23
N GLU A 438 -27.39 25.44 0.06
CA GLU A 438 -26.20 26.17 -0.38
C GLU A 438 -24.91 25.55 0.17
N LEU A 439 -24.89 25.21 1.47
CA LEU A 439 -23.73 24.57 2.10
C LEU A 439 -23.47 23.19 1.50
N ALA A 440 -24.51 22.38 1.24
CA ALA A 440 -24.37 21.07 0.62
C ALA A 440 -23.66 21.15 -0.74
N TYR A 441 -24.10 22.08 -1.61
CA TYR A 441 -23.49 22.29 -2.93
C TYR A 441 -22.05 22.81 -2.84
N ARG A 442 -21.77 23.75 -1.93
CA ARG A 442 -20.41 24.27 -1.72
C ARG A 442 -19.45 23.19 -1.23
N LEU A 443 -19.89 22.32 -0.31
CA LEU A 443 -19.05 21.24 0.22
C LEU A 443 -18.80 20.15 -0.82
N THR A 444 -19.81 19.77 -1.60
CA THR A 444 -19.76 18.59 -2.49
C THR A 444 -19.33 18.92 -3.91
N LEU A 445 -19.81 20.03 -4.48
CA LEU A 445 -19.59 20.42 -5.88
C LEU A 445 -18.68 21.64 -6.02
N CYS A 446 -18.22 22.23 -4.91
CA CYS A 446 -17.34 23.40 -4.89
C CYS A 446 -17.91 24.65 -5.59
N ARG A 447 -19.25 24.76 -5.70
CA ARG A 447 -19.97 25.90 -6.28
C ARG A 447 -21.30 26.12 -5.56
N PRO A 448 -21.92 27.30 -5.67
CA PRO A 448 -23.31 27.46 -5.26
C PRO A 448 -24.28 26.72 -6.19
N PRO A 449 -25.49 26.37 -5.71
CA PRO A 449 -26.55 25.86 -6.56
C PRO A 449 -27.03 26.94 -7.52
N THR A 450 -27.39 26.54 -8.74
CA THR A 450 -28.08 27.41 -9.71
C THR A 450 -29.53 27.65 -9.27
N PRO A 451 -30.20 28.71 -9.77
CA PRO A 451 -31.60 28.97 -9.40
C PRO A 451 -32.57 27.79 -9.65
N PRO A 452 -32.48 27.04 -10.78
CA PRO A 452 -33.30 25.84 -10.97
C PRO A 452 -33.00 24.69 -10.01
N GLU A 453 -31.72 24.49 -9.66
CA GLU A 453 -31.30 23.49 -8.68
C GLU A 453 -31.84 23.83 -7.29
N THR A 454 -31.72 25.08 -6.86
CA THR A 454 -32.27 25.56 -5.57
C THR A 454 -33.77 25.33 -5.50
N ALA A 455 -34.53 25.73 -6.53
CA ALA A 455 -35.98 25.53 -6.56
C ALA A 455 -36.38 24.05 -6.53
N THR A 456 -35.60 23.18 -7.17
CA THR A 456 -35.86 21.73 -7.17
C THR A 456 -35.57 21.10 -5.81
N MET A 457 -34.44 21.45 -5.19
CA MET A 457 -34.05 20.93 -3.88
C MET A 457 -34.95 21.46 -2.75
N GLN A 458 -35.42 22.71 -2.84
CA GLN A 458 -36.39 23.26 -1.89
C GLN A 458 -37.74 22.53 -1.97
N ARG A 459 -38.26 22.30 -3.18
CA ARG A 459 -39.49 21.50 -3.37
C ARG A 459 -39.33 20.09 -2.79
N PHE A 460 -38.21 19.43 -3.09
CA PHE A 460 -37.92 18.10 -2.54
C PHE A 460 -37.95 18.05 -1.01
N LEU A 461 -37.41 19.07 -0.34
CA LEU A 461 -37.44 19.18 1.12
C LEU A 461 -38.85 19.42 1.68
N VAL A 462 -39.73 20.12 0.95
CA VAL A 462 -41.09 20.46 1.40
C VAL A 462 -42.08 19.30 1.15
N ASP A 463 -42.01 18.68 -0.03
CA ASP A 463 -42.98 17.66 -0.47
C ASP A 463 -42.89 16.35 0.34
N THR A 464 -41.79 16.16 1.07
CA THR A 464 -41.48 14.92 1.82
C THR A 464 -41.47 15.13 3.35
N ALA A 465 -41.97 16.27 3.85
CA ALA A 465 -41.79 16.66 5.25
C ALA A 465 -43.02 16.43 6.14
N GLY A 466 -43.06 15.31 6.86
CA GLY A 466 -43.58 15.31 8.24
C GLY A 466 -42.57 15.95 9.22
N PRO A 467 -43.00 16.46 10.39
CA PRO A 467 -42.10 17.08 11.39
C PRO A 467 -40.96 16.16 11.84
N ASP A 468 -41.21 14.84 11.93
CA ASP A 468 -40.22 13.82 12.30
C ASP A 468 -39.39 13.31 11.10
N GLU A 469 -39.80 13.62 9.87
CA GLU A 469 -39.19 13.11 8.63
C GLU A 469 -38.16 14.06 8.03
N ARG A 470 -38.11 15.32 8.50
CA ARG A 470 -37.23 16.36 7.95
C ARG A 470 -35.75 15.95 7.90
N ARG A 471 -35.27 15.24 8.92
CA ARG A 471 -33.90 14.69 8.95
C ARG A 471 -33.72 13.67 7.84
N LEU A 472 -34.65 12.72 7.71
CA LEU A 472 -34.63 11.69 6.68
C LEU A 472 -34.65 12.30 5.27
N THR A 473 -35.46 13.33 5.04
CA THR A 473 -35.49 14.05 3.75
C THR A 473 -34.15 14.71 3.44
N LEU A 474 -33.50 15.31 4.44
CA LEU A 474 -32.17 15.90 4.27
C LEU A 474 -31.10 14.83 3.99
N GLU A 475 -31.18 13.66 4.63
CA GLU A 475 -30.32 12.50 4.31
C GLU A 475 -30.50 12.07 2.85
N GLN A 476 -31.74 12.01 2.36
CA GLN A 476 -32.04 11.68 0.95
C GLN A 476 -31.52 12.75 -0.01
N LEU A 477 -31.65 14.04 0.33
CA LEU A 477 -31.09 15.14 -0.47
C LEU A 477 -29.56 15.00 -0.56
N CYS A 478 -28.89 14.75 0.57
CA CYS A 478 -27.45 14.52 0.60
C CYS A 478 -27.05 13.33 -0.28
N ARG A 479 -27.84 12.24 -0.23
CA ARG A 479 -27.63 11.06 -1.08
C ARG A 479 -27.74 11.39 -2.56
N VAL A 480 -28.71 12.20 -2.98
CA VAL A 480 -28.85 12.65 -4.38
C VAL A 480 -27.62 13.46 -4.80
N ILE A 481 -27.19 14.42 -3.98
CA ILE A 481 -26.04 15.28 -4.30
C ILE A 481 -24.75 14.47 -4.44
N LEU A 482 -24.50 13.51 -3.53
CA LEU A 482 -23.34 12.62 -3.61
C LEU A 482 -23.35 11.69 -4.84
N ASN A 483 -24.49 11.55 -5.52
CA ASN A 483 -24.65 10.75 -6.74
C ASN A 483 -24.71 11.59 -8.02
N LEU A 484 -24.54 12.91 -7.94
CA LEU A 484 -24.42 13.74 -9.13
C LEU A 484 -23.12 13.40 -9.87
N ASN A 485 -23.17 13.44 -11.20
CA ASN A 485 -21.96 13.25 -12.03
C ASN A 485 -20.85 14.22 -11.62
N GLU A 486 -21.19 15.48 -11.31
CA GLU A 486 -20.23 16.50 -10.89
C GLU A 486 -19.44 16.10 -9.61
N PHE A 487 -20.00 15.25 -8.74
CA PHE A 487 -19.29 14.77 -7.54
C PHE A 487 -18.18 13.76 -7.86
N VAL A 488 -18.38 12.91 -8.88
CA VAL A 488 -17.45 11.82 -9.23
C VAL A 488 -16.54 12.15 -10.41
N TYR A 489 -16.63 13.36 -10.97
CA TYR A 489 -15.74 13.85 -12.01
C TYR A 489 -14.91 15.02 -11.47
N SER A 490 -13.63 15.07 -11.83
CA SER A 490 -12.78 16.23 -11.53
C SER A 490 -13.37 17.45 -12.25
N ASN A 491 -13.63 18.53 -11.51
CA ASN A 491 -13.88 19.87 -12.07
C ASN A 491 -12.62 20.48 -12.68
#